data_AF-A0A520CLI8-F1
#
_entry.id   AF-A0A520CLI8-F1
#
_cell.length_a   1.000
_cell.length_b   1.000
_cell.length_c   1.000
_cell.angle_alpha   90.00
_cell.angle_beta   90.00
_cell.angle_gamma   90.00
#
_symmetry.space_group_name_H-M   'P 1'
#
loop_
_entity.id
_entity.type
_entity.pdbx_description
1 polymer ?
#
loop_
_entity_poly.entity_id
_entity_poly.type
_entity_poly.pdbx_seq_one_letter_code
_entity_poly.pdbx_strand_id
1 'polypeptide(L)'
;ILNRANYARLREMLLGQVSSAAPKGIKKGADITDDLLNEVEKREWWKFAVADDARQADLEAVKAQYDEAVGLIVKKFEDRVEKLQRGDELPPGVLKMVKVFVAVKRKLQPGDKMAGRHGNKGVISRILPQEDMPFLEDGTPVDIVLNPLGVPSRMNVGQIFETHLGWAARGLGKQVTEALEGWREANPDVTSGPAPAAVVDRLKIIYGEQYHAEIEARSFDQIIEMVGVLKNGVPMATPVFDGAREADVAYMLRKAGLDESGQVELFDGRTGDQFDRKVTVGYIYMLKLHHLVDDKIHARSIGPYSLVTQQPLGGKAQFGGQRFGEMEVWALQAYGAAYT
;
A
#
# COMPACT_ATOMS: atom_id res chain seq x y z
N ILE A 1 5.39 18.93 -23.41
CA ILE A 1 5.47 17.56 -23.98
C ILE A 1 5.01 17.58 -25.44
N LEU A 2 3.77 18.00 -25.73
CA LEU A 2 3.23 18.10 -27.10
C LEU A 2 4.15 18.85 -28.10
N ASN A 3 4.58 20.07 -27.77
CA ASN A 3 5.47 20.86 -28.64
C ASN A 3 6.80 20.14 -28.91
N ARG A 4 7.40 19.51 -27.89
CA ARG A 4 8.70 18.85 -28.05
C ARG A 4 8.64 17.66 -29.01
N ALA A 5 7.59 16.84 -28.91
CA ALA A 5 7.40 15.69 -29.78
C ALA A 5 7.10 16.11 -31.23
N ASN A 6 6.20 17.09 -31.42
CA ASN A 6 5.82 17.55 -32.76
C ASN A 6 6.95 18.33 -33.45
N TYR A 7 7.72 19.16 -32.75
CA TYR A 7 8.88 19.83 -33.36
C TYR A 7 10.03 18.85 -33.67
N ALA A 8 10.22 17.78 -32.89
CA ALA A 8 11.20 16.74 -33.23
C ALA A 8 10.81 16.00 -34.51
N ARG A 9 9.53 15.60 -34.62
CA ARG A 9 8.98 14.98 -35.83
C ARG A 9 9.01 15.93 -37.04
N LEU A 10 8.71 17.21 -36.84
CA LEU A 10 8.77 18.24 -37.88
C LEU A 10 10.22 18.45 -38.37
N ARG A 11 11.21 18.42 -37.48
CA ARG A 11 12.63 18.49 -37.85
C ARG A 11 13.04 17.32 -38.73
N GLU A 12 12.69 16.09 -38.35
CA GLU A 12 12.97 14.89 -39.15
C GLU A 12 12.30 14.93 -40.54
N MET A 13 11.09 15.47 -40.63
CA MET A 13 10.35 15.57 -41.89
C MET A 13 10.86 16.68 -42.82
N LEU A 14 11.46 17.74 -42.26
CA LEU A 14 11.99 18.87 -43.03
C LEU A 14 13.46 18.66 -43.46
N LEU A 15 14.26 17.88 -42.72
CA LEU A 15 15.67 17.64 -43.07
C LEU A 15 15.83 16.97 -44.44
N GLY A 16 16.71 17.54 -45.27
CA GLY A 16 17.06 16.99 -46.60
C GLY A 16 15.99 17.21 -47.68
N GLN A 17 14.98 18.03 -47.40
CA GLN A 17 13.94 18.41 -48.35
C GLN A 17 14.24 19.77 -49.01
N VAL A 18 13.78 19.94 -50.26
CA VAL A 18 13.88 21.21 -50.99
C VAL A 18 12.67 22.09 -50.63
N SER A 19 12.93 23.30 -50.15
CA SER A 19 11.86 24.23 -49.76
C SER A 19 11.17 24.86 -50.99
N SER A 20 9.85 24.67 -51.12
CA SER A 20 9.01 25.38 -52.11
C SER A 20 8.58 26.76 -51.59
N ALA A 21 8.36 26.88 -50.28
CA ALA A 21 8.17 28.15 -49.57
C ALA A 21 8.93 28.13 -48.24
N ALA A 22 9.47 29.30 -47.84
CA ALA A 22 10.30 29.43 -46.64
C ALA A 22 9.94 30.72 -45.85
N PRO A 23 10.29 30.80 -44.55
CA PRO A 23 10.12 32.00 -43.73
C PRO A 23 10.86 33.22 -44.29
N LYS A 24 10.48 34.43 -43.81
CA LYS A 24 11.13 35.69 -44.22
C LYS A 24 12.62 35.64 -43.88
N GLY A 25 13.48 35.65 -44.89
CA GLY A 25 14.94 35.63 -44.74
C GLY A 25 15.65 34.47 -45.44
N ILE A 26 14.91 33.44 -45.89
CA ILE A 26 15.48 32.26 -46.58
C ILE A 26 15.07 32.24 -48.06
N LYS A 27 16.00 31.86 -48.95
CA LYS A 27 15.75 31.74 -50.39
C LYS A 27 14.86 30.54 -50.69
N LYS A 28 13.86 30.72 -51.56
CA LYS A 28 13.02 29.64 -52.10
C LYS A 28 13.89 28.67 -52.93
N GLY A 29 13.66 27.37 -52.79
CA GLY A 29 14.40 26.32 -53.49
C GLY A 29 15.71 25.89 -52.82
N ALA A 30 15.98 26.34 -51.59
CA ALA A 30 17.13 25.90 -50.82
C ALA A 30 16.86 24.56 -50.11
N ASP A 31 17.89 23.73 -50.01
CA ASP A 31 17.88 22.50 -49.21
C ASP A 31 17.78 22.86 -47.72
N ILE A 32 16.86 22.20 -47.02
CA ILE A 32 16.68 22.40 -45.58
C ILE A 32 17.73 21.56 -44.84
N THR A 33 18.83 22.21 -44.44
CA THR A 33 19.90 21.62 -43.64
C THR A 33 19.68 21.84 -42.15
N ASP A 34 20.40 21.08 -41.31
CA ASP A 34 20.27 21.19 -39.86
C ASP A 34 20.70 22.57 -39.34
N ASP A 35 21.75 23.16 -39.93
CA ASP A 35 22.22 24.51 -39.61
C ASP A 35 21.15 25.57 -39.89
N LEU A 36 20.43 25.43 -41.01
CA LEU A 36 19.38 26.35 -41.43
C LEU A 36 18.15 26.26 -40.52
N LEU A 37 17.82 25.08 -39.99
CA LEU A 37 16.74 24.90 -39.00
C LEU A 37 17.13 25.43 -37.62
N ASN A 38 18.42 25.40 -37.26
CA ASN A 38 18.91 25.93 -35.98
C ASN A 38 18.92 27.47 -35.94
N GLU A 39 19.06 28.14 -37.10
CA GLU A 39 18.98 29.60 -37.22
C GLU A 39 17.55 30.14 -37.15
N VAL A 40 16.56 29.33 -37.54
CA VAL A 40 15.15 29.73 -37.58
C VAL A 40 14.44 29.40 -36.27
N GLU A 41 13.65 30.34 -35.75
CA GLU A 41 12.84 30.08 -34.56
C GLU A 41 11.85 28.93 -34.83
N LYS A 42 11.76 27.96 -33.91
CA LYS A 42 10.94 26.75 -34.05
C LYS A 42 9.49 27.01 -34.44
N ARG A 43 8.91 28.14 -34.03
CA ARG A 43 7.54 28.54 -34.40
C ARG A 43 7.37 28.76 -35.90
N GLU A 44 8.43 29.17 -36.58
CA GLU A 44 8.43 29.43 -38.01
C GLU A 44 8.64 28.17 -38.84
N TRP A 45 8.98 27.04 -38.24
CA TRP A 45 9.15 25.77 -38.96
C TRP A 45 7.87 25.33 -39.67
N TRP A 46 6.69 25.69 -39.14
CA TRP A 46 5.38 25.45 -39.76
C TRP A 46 5.10 26.30 -41.02
N LYS A 47 6.00 27.23 -41.37
CA LYS A 47 5.92 28.07 -42.57
C LYS A 47 6.76 27.53 -43.72
N PHE A 48 7.56 26.48 -43.50
CA PHE A 48 8.22 25.77 -44.59
C PHE A 48 7.18 24.94 -45.36
N ALA A 49 7.23 25.02 -46.68
CA ALA A 49 6.58 24.10 -47.58
C ALA A 49 7.65 23.37 -48.39
N VAL A 50 7.41 22.11 -48.69
CA VAL A 50 8.35 21.21 -49.39
C VAL A 50 7.91 21.04 -50.84
N ALA A 51 8.85 20.74 -51.74
CA ALA A 51 8.57 20.52 -53.17
C ALA A 51 8.00 19.13 -53.49
N ASP A 52 8.21 18.14 -52.62
CA ASP A 52 7.63 16.79 -52.71
C ASP A 52 6.18 16.78 -52.18
N ASP A 53 5.23 16.47 -53.07
CA ASP A 53 3.79 16.43 -52.80
C ASP A 53 3.41 15.43 -51.69
N ALA A 54 4.09 14.28 -51.60
CA ALA A 54 3.79 13.28 -50.58
C ALA A 54 4.21 13.76 -49.19
N ARG A 55 5.39 14.39 -49.09
CA ARG A 55 5.90 14.96 -47.84
C ARG A 55 5.13 16.22 -47.42
N GLN A 56 4.69 17.02 -48.37
CA GLN A 56 3.83 18.17 -48.10
C GLN A 56 2.49 17.75 -47.49
N ALA A 57 1.86 16.69 -48.01
CA ALA A 57 0.63 16.13 -47.45
C ALA A 57 0.81 15.63 -46.00
N ASP A 58 1.92 14.95 -45.70
CA ASP A 58 2.25 14.50 -44.34
C ASP A 58 2.46 15.69 -43.38
N LEU A 59 3.14 16.75 -43.82
CA LEU A 59 3.36 17.97 -43.02
C LEU A 59 2.05 18.67 -42.68
N GLU A 60 1.12 18.74 -43.63
CA GLU A 60 -0.22 19.31 -43.43
C GLU A 60 -1.06 18.46 -42.47
N ALA A 61 -1.00 17.14 -42.56
CA ALA A 61 -1.67 16.24 -41.62
C ALA A 61 -1.13 16.38 -40.19
N VAL A 62 0.18 16.47 -40.02
CA VAL A 62 0.81 16.67 -38.70
C VAL A 62 0.48 18.05 -38.13
N LYS A 63 0.42 19.09 -38.97
CA LYS A 63 -0.01 20.43 -38.56
C LYS A 63 -1.47 20.46 -38.12
N ALA A 64 -2.37 19.79 -38.85
CA ALA A 64 -3.78 19.67 -38.48
C ALA A 64 -3.96 18.96 -37.13
N GLN A 65 -3.25 17.84 -36.91
CA GLN A 65 -3.26 17.14 -35.62
C GLN A 65 -2.69 17.99 -34.47
N TYR A 66 -1.63 18.77 -34.74
CA TYR A 66 -1.05 19.69 -33.77
C TYR A 66 -2.05 20.80 -33.40
N ASP A 67 -2.67 21.44 -34.39
CA ASP A 67 -3.63 22.52 -34.18
C ASP A 67 -4.89 22.03 -33.43
N GLU A 68 -5.38 20.83 -33.74
CA GLU A 68 -6.47 20.18 -33.00
C GLU A 68 -6.08 19.93 -31.54
N ALA A 69 -4.91 19.34 -31.30
CA ALA A 69 -4.42 19.06 -29.95
C ALA A 69 -4.20 20.34 -29.14
N VAL A 70 -3.66 21.40 -29.76
CA VAL A 70 -3.52 22.72 -29.15
C VAL A 70 -4.90 23.30 -28.83
N GLY A 71 -5.85 23.26 -29.76
CA GLY A 71 -7.21 23.73 -29.54
C GLY A 71 -7.91 23.03 -28.37
N LEU A 72 -7.72 21.72 -28.24
CA LEU A 72 -8.28 20.92 -27.15
C LEU A 72 -7.66 21.29 -25.78
N ILE A 73 -6.37 21.58 -25.74
CA ILE A 73 -5.68 22.04 -24.53
C ILE A 73 -6.12 23.45 -24.15
N VAL A 74 -6.21 24.37 -25.12
CA VAL A 74 -6.68 25.75 -24.91
C VAL A 74 -8.11 25.74 -24.38
N LYS A 75 -9.00 24.96 -25.00
CA LYS A 75 -10.38 24.80 -24.51
C LYS A 75 -10.44 24.28 -23.07
N LYS A 76 -9.67 23.23 -22.74
CA LYS A 76 -9.60 22.72 -21.36
C LYS A 76 -9.04 23.75 -20.37
N PHE A 77 -8.13 24.60 -20.83
CA PHE A 77 -7.56 25.68 -20.02
C PHE A 77 -8.61 26.77 -19.79
N GLU A 78 -9.29 27.24 -20.84
CA GLU A 78 -10.38 28.22 -20.75
C GLU A 78 -11.50 27.72 -19.86
N ASP A 79 -11.95 26.47 -20.02
CA ASP A 79 -12.96 25.85 -19.16
C ASP A 79 -12.54 25.83 -17.67
N ARG A 80 -11.25 25.65 -17.37
CA ARG A 80 -10.73 25.66 -15.99
C ARG A 80 -10.64 27.08 -15.44
N VAL A 81 -10.21 28.04 -16.26
CA VAL A 81 -10.15 29.45 -15.89
C VAL A 81 -11.57 29.96 -15.59
N GLU A 82 -12.53 29.66 -16.45
CA GLU A 82 -13.94 30.04 -16.25
C GLU A 82 -14.48 29.43 -14.96
N LYS A 83 -14.26 28.13 -14.71
CA LYS A 83 -14.70 27.47 -13.47
C LYS A 83 -14.06 28.06 -12.21
N LEU A 84 -12.82 28.54 -12.29
CA LEU A 84 -12.12 29.14 -11.16
C LEU A 84 -12.54 30.60 -10.92
N GLN A 85 -12.83 31.34 -11.99
CA GLN A 85 -13.29 32.73 -11.92
C GLN A 85 -14.76 32.83 -11.51
N ARG A 86 -15.57 31.84 -11.91
CA ARG A 86 -16.95 31.73 -11.48
C ARG A 86 -17.00 31.55 -9.97
N GLY A 87 -17.79 32.38 -9.30
CA GLY A 87 -18.05 32.22 -7.86
C GLY A 87 -18.74 30.89 -7.58
N ASP A 88 -18.43 30.31 -6.42
CA ASP A 88 -19.14 29.13 -5.93
C ASP A 88 -20.58 29.50 -5.51
N GLU A 89 -21.52 28.59 -5.76
CA GLU A 89 -22.87 28.74 -5.23
C GLU A 89 -22.86 28.53 -3.71
N LEU A 90 -23.13 29.61 -2.98
CA LEU A 90 -23.23 29.59 -1.52
C LEU A 90 -24.70 29.52 -1.09
N PRO A 91 -25.00 28.86 0.05
CA PRO A 91 -26.33 28.91 0.64
C PRO A 91 -26.79 30.36 0.87
N PRO A 92 -28.10 30.65 0.76
CA PRO A 92 -28.62 32.00 0.93
C PRO A 92 -28.25 32.56 2.30
N GLY A 93 -27.71 33.78 2.33
CA GLY A 93 -27.22 34.46 3.53
C GLY A 93 -25.74 34.19 3.89
N VAL A 94 -25.05 33.28 3.19
CA VAL A 94 -23.61 33.03 3.39
C VAL A 94 -22.79 33.87 2.41
N LEU A 95 -21.98 34.80 2.93
CA LEU A 95 -21.13 35.67 2.10
C LEU A 95 -19.83 34.97 1.63
N LYS A 96 -19.24 34.13 2.48
CA LYS A 96 -17.98 33.42 2.19
C LYS A 96 -17.89 32.16 3.03
N MET A 97 -17.38 31.08 2.43
CA MET A 97 -17.08 29.82 3.13
C MET A 97 -15.57 29.55 3.08
N VAL A 98 -14.99 29.19 4.23
CA VAL A 98 -13.58 28.80 4.34
C VAL A 98 -13.51 27.36 4.82
N LYS A 99 -12.88 26.48 4.03
CA LYS A 99 -12.66 25.07 4.38
C LYS A 99 -11.20 24.87 4.79
N VAL A 100 -10.97 24.40 6.01
CA VAL A 100 -9.63 24.08 6.53
C VAL A 100 -9.51 22.56 6.63
N PHE A 101 -8.52 21.99 5.95
CA PHE A 101 -8.22 20.56 6.02
C PHE A 101 -7.14 20.32 7.06
N VAL A 102 -7.44 19.46 8.05
CA VAL A 102 -6.51 19.08 9.12
C VAL A 102 -6.20 17.59 8.96
N ALA A 103 -4.92 17.26 8.79
CA ALA A 103 -4.45 15.88 8.75
C ALA A 103 -3.92 15.47 10.13
N VAL A 104 -4.39 14.32 10.64
CA VAL A 104 -3.98 13.79 11.94
C VAL A 104 -3.52 12.34 11.79
N LYS A 105 -2.33 12.02 12.30
CA LYS A 105 -1.83 10.65 12.40
C LYS A 105 -2.19 10.08 13.78
N ARG A 106 -3.08 9.10 13.82
CA ARG A 106 -3.51 8.43 15.06
C ARG A 106 -2.69 7.16 15.30
N LYS A 107 -2.05 7.05 16.48
CA LYS A 107 -1.26 5.86 16.88
C LYS A 107 -2.18 4.75 17.44
N LEU A 108 -1.65 3.54 17.61
CA LEU A 108 -2.31 2.47 18.34
C LEU A 108 -2.22 2.74 19.84
N GLN A 109 -3.31 2.43 20.56
CA GLN A 109 -3.38 2.63 22.01
C GLN A 109 -4.32 1.60 22.65
N PRO A 110 -4.20 1.37 23.98
CA PRO A 110 -5.15 0.56 24.71
C PRO A 110 -6.59 1.04 24.49
N GLY A 111 -7.52 0.11 24.26
CA GLY A 111 -8.91 0.41 23.90
C GLY A 111 -9.20 0.42 22.40
N ASP A 112 -8.19 0.51 21.53
CA ASP A 112 -8.39 0.36 20.08
C ASP A 112 -8.81 -1.07 19.74
N LYS A 113 -9.71 -1.20 18.75
CA LYS A 113 -10.22 -2.49 18.31
C LYS A 113 -9.41 -3.05 17.14
N MET A 114 -8.95 -4.29 17.30
CA MET A 114 -8.23 -5.07 16.30
C MET A 114 -9.06 -6.29 15.88
N ALA A 115 -8.78 -6.83 14.69
CA ALA A 115 -9.41 -8.05 14.20
C ALA A 115 -8.44 -8.88 13.36
N GLY A 116 -8.50 -10.20 13.48
CA GLY A 116 -7.92 -11.10 12.48
C GLY A 116 -8.90 -11.37 11.33
N ARG A 117 -8.41 -12.05 10.30
CA ARG A 117 -9.21 -12.40 9.11
C ARG A 117 -10.26 -13.49 9.38
N HIS A 118 -10.08 -14.29 10.43
CA HIS A 118 -10.95 -15.40 10.82
C HIS A 118 -12.04 -15.01 11.82
N GLY A 119 -12.45 -13.74 11.84
CA GLY A 119 -13.54 -13.24 12.68
C GLY A 119 -13.19 -13.07 14.17
N ASN A 120 -11.95 -13.34 14.56
CA ASN A 120 -11.43 -13.06 15.89
C ASN A 120 -11.26 -11.54 16.07
N LYS A 121 -12.11 -10.92 16.90
CA LYS A 121 -12.06 -9.49 17.22
C LYS A 121 -11.64 -9.31 18.68
N GLY A 122 -10.80 -8.31 18.93
CA GLY A 122 -10.29 -8.01 20.26
C GLY A 122 -10.10 -6.51 20.46
N VAL A 123 -9.90 -6.13 21.71
CA VAL A 123 -9.50 -4.77 22.10
C VAL A 123 -8.10 -4.87 22.68
N ILE A 124 -7.22 -3.94 22.34
CA ILE A 124 -5.87 -3.89 22.91
C ILE A 124 -6.00 -3.58 24.40
N SER A 125 -5.54 -4.49 25.26
CA SER A 125 -5.59 -4.34 26.71
C SER A 125 -4.38 -3.55 27.23
N ARG A 126 -3.18 -3.94 26.79
CA ARG A 126 -1.91 -3.34 27.24
C ARG A 126 -0.90 -3.36 26.10
N ILE A 127 -0.04 -2.35 26.08
CA ILE A 127 1.17 -2.30 25.27
C ILE A 127 2.33 -2.51 26.24
N LEU A 128 3.09 -3.58 26.03
CA LEU A 128 4.23 -3.94 26.88
C LEU A 128 5.55 -3.51 26.22
N PRO A 129 6.59 -3.22 27.02
CA PRO A 129 7.96 -3.18 26.53
C PRO A 129 8.37 -4.52 25.90
N GLN A 130 9.33 -4.50 24.98
CA GLN A 130 9.74 -5.67 24.21
C GLN A 130 10.43 -6.72 25.09
N GLU A 131 11.18 -6.28 26.09
CA GLU A 131 11.87 -7.10 27.10
C GLU A 131 10.92 -7.91 27.99
N ASP A 132 9.68 -7.42 28.14
CA ASP A 132 8.63 -8.03 28.95
C ASP A 132 7.83 -9.10 28.16
N MET A 133 8.04 -9.18 26.84
CA MET A 133 7.32 -10.10 25.97
C MET A 133 7.97 -11.48 25.98
N PRO A 134 7.18 -12.56 25.88
CA PRO A 134 7.72 -13.89 25.65
C PRO A 134 8.61 -13.94 24.41
N PHE A 135 9.70 -14.71 24.47
CA PHE A 135 10.70 -14.78 23.41
C PHE A 135 11.06 -16.21 23.05
N LEU A 136 11.55 -16.39 21.82
CA LEU A 136 12.01 -17.65 21.26
C LEU A 136 13.44 -17.98 21.70
N GLU A 137 13.91 -19.21 21.47
CA GLU A 137 15.29 -19.62 21.75
C GLU A 137 16.36 -18.72 21.10
N ASP A 138 16.04 -18.11 19.95
CA ASP A 138 16.94 -17.18 19.25
C ASP A 138 16.90 -15.75 19.80
N GLY A 139 16.14 -15.51 20.87
CA GLY A 139 15.95 -14.20 21.50
C GLY A 139 14.88 -13.33 20.83
N THR A 140 14.23 -13.79 19.76
CA THR A 140 13.19 -13.01 19.08
C THR A 140 11.92 -12.94 19.95
N PRO A 141 11.45 -11.74 20.33
CA PRO A 141 10.22 -11.60 21.10
C PRO A 141 8.98 -11.69 20.21
N VAL A 142 7.87 -12.13 20.81
CA VAL A 142 6.56 -12.17 20.16
C VAL A 142 5.92 -10.78 20.15
N ASP A 143 5.28 -10.39 19.05
CA ASP A 143 4.62 -9.08 18.93
C ASP A 143 3.24 -9.02 19.60
N ILE A 144 2.46 -10.10 19.50
CA ILE A 144 1.06 -10.16 19.98
C ILE A 144 0.81 -11.52 20.66
N VAL A 145 0.27 -11.48 21.88
CA VAL A 145 -0.21 -12.67 22.59
C VAL A 145 -1.73 -12.78 22.43
N LEU A 146 -2.20 -13.91 21.90
CA LEU A 146 -3.63 -14.19 21.70
C LEU A 146 -4.11 -15.29 22.64
N ASN A 147 -5.36 -15.19 23.09
CA ASN A 147 -5.95 -16.20 23.98
C ASN A 147 -6.43 -17.43 23.18
N PRO A 148 -5.94 -18.66 23.49
CA PRO A 148 -6.31 -19.87 22.76
C PRO A 148 -7.75 -20.32 23.02
N LEU A 149 -8.37 -19.93 24.14
CA LEU A 149 -9.71 -20.38 24.53
C LEU A 149 -10.80 -19.97 23.52
N GLY A 150 -10.55 -18.92 22.73
CA GLY A 150 -11.48 -18.47 21.71
C GLY A 150 -11.59 -19.42 20.51
N VAL A 151 -10.59 -20.25 20.25
CA VAL A 151 -10.55 -21.11 19.06
C VAL A 151 -11.52 -22.29 19.17
N PRO A 152 -11.50 -23.11 20.25
CA PRO A 152 -12.43 -24.22 20.40
C PRO A 152 -13.89 -23.77 20.49
N SER A 153 -14.14 -22.66 21.21
CA SER A 153 -15.51 -22.16 21.41
C SER A 153 -16.15 -21.61 20.13
N ARG A 154 -15.35 -21.03 19.21
CA ARG A 154 -15.86 -20.42 17.97
C ARG A 154 -15.64 -21.28 16.72
N MET A 155 -14.98 -22.42 16.87
CA MET A 155 -14.68 -23.37 15.80
C MET A 155 -13.98 -22.75 14.57
N ASN A 156 -13.20 -21.69 14.77
CA ASN A 156 -12.47 -20.99 13.70
C ASN A 156 -11.00 -21.43 13.63
N VAL A 157 -10.79 -22.73 13.41
CA VAL A 157 -9.46 -23.38 13.38
C VAL A 157 -8.55 -22.83 12.27
N GLY A 158 -9.12 -22.25 11.21
CA GLY A 158 -8.37 -21.65 10.11
C GLY A 158 -7.31 -20.63 10.55
N GLN A 159 -7.51 -19.94 11.68
CA GLN A 159 -6.52 -19.01 12.22
C GLN A 159 -5.21 -19.70 12.66
N ILE A 160 -5.29 -20.95 13.12
CA ILE A 160 -4.12 -21.75 13.50
C ILE A 160 -3.35 -22.15 12.24
N PHE A 161 -4.05 -22.62 11.20
CA PHE A 161 -3.44 -22.93 9.91
C PHE A 161 -2.81 -21.71 9.24
N GLU A 162 -3.46 -20.53 9.31
CA GLU A 162 -2.85 -19.26 8.87
C GLU A 162 -1.56 -18.98 9.63
N THR A 163 -1.58 -19.14 10.96
CA THR A 163 -0.43 -18.91 11.83
C THR A 163 0.74 -19.83 11.47
N HIS A 164 0.47 -21.12 11.29
CA HIS A 164 1.47 -22.13 10.89
C HIS A 164 2.04 -21.86 9.49
N LEU A 165 1.18 -21.59 8.52
CA LEU A 165 1.63 -21.31 7.15
C LEU A 165 2.40 -19.99 7.08
N GLY A 166 2.02 -18.99 7.86
CA GLY A 166 2.77 -17.74 8.02
C GLY A 166 4.13 -17.95 8.68
N TRP A 167 4.23 -18.89 9.64
CA TRP A 167 5.49 -19.28 10.25
C TRP A 167 6.44 -19.94 9.24
N ALA A 168 5.92 -20.90 8.45
CA ALA A 168 6.66 -21.50 7.35
C ALA A 168 7.11 -20.44 6.32
N ALA A 169 6.20 -19.55 5.90
CA ALA A 169 6.49 -18.47 4.95
C ALA A 169 7.66 -17.58 5.42
N ARG A 170 7.67 -17.18 6.70
CA ARG A 170 8.78 -16.41 7.27
C ARG A 170 10.08 -17.20 7.28
N GLY A 171 10.05 -18.46 7.71
CA GLY A 171 11.23 -19.33 7.76
C GLY A 171 11.86 -19.53 6.38
N LEU A 172 11.05 -19.79 5.35
CA LEU A 172 11.53 -19.90 3.97
C LEU A 172 12.14 -18.59 3.47
N GLY A 173 11.55 -17.43 3.80
CA GLY A 173 12.12 -16.11 3.48
C GLY A 173 13.47 -15.86 4.15
N LYS A 174 13.61 -16.28 5.42
CA LYS A 174 14.89 -16.21 6.17
C LYS A 174 15.96 -17.06 5.49
N GLN A 175 15.65 -18.30 5.12
CA GLN A 175 16.59 -19.19 4.41
C GLN A 175 17.09 -18.63 3.07
N VAL A 176 16.22 -17.97 2.29
CA VAL A 176 16.61 -17.34 1.01
C VAL A 176 17.49 -16.12 1.27
N THR A 177 17.18 -15.35 2.31
CA THR A 177 17.96 -14.17 2.70
C THR A 177 19.35 -14.57 3.16
N GLU A 178 19.46 -15.57 4.03
CA GLU A 178 20.73 -16.13 4.51
C GLU A 178 21.57 -16.69 3.34
N ALA A 179 20.95 -17.36 2.37
CA ALA A 179 21.65 -17.84 1.18
C ALA A 179 22.22 -16.70 0.33
N LEU A 180 21.50 -15.58 0.20
CA LEU A 180 21.99 -14.40 -0.51
C LEU A 180 23.09 -13.68 0.27
N GLU A 181 22.95 -13.55 1.58
CA GLU A 181 23.94 -12.92 2.46
C GLU A 181 25.25 -13.71 2.47
N GLY A 182 25.18 -15.04 2.66
CA GLY A 182 26.36 -15.91 2.59
C GLY A 182 27.03 -15.89 1.21
N TRP A 183 26.26 -15.77 0.13
CA TRP A 183 26.82 -15.59 -1.21
C TRP A 183 27.53 -14.22 -1.37
N ARG A 184 26.96 -13.15 -0.83
CA ARG A 184 27.57 -11.80 -0.86
C ARG A 184 28.85 -11.73 -0.05
N GLU A 185 28.90 -12.38 1.12
CA GLU A 185 30.11 -12.47 1.94
C GLU A 185 31.24 -13.19 1.20
N ALA A 186 30.92 -14.25 0.47
CA ALA A 186 31.89 -14.97 -0.35
C ALA A 186 32.30 -14.20 -1.64
N ASN A 187 31.51 -13.22 -2.07
CA ASN A 187 31.69 -12.50 -3.34
C ASN A 187 31.52 -10.96 -3.16
N PRO A 188 32.42 -10.29 -2.41
CA PRO A 188 32.24 -8.89 -2.02
C PRO A 188 32.27 -7.89 -3.19
N ASP A 189 32.99 -8.21 -4.28
CA ASP A 189 33.20 -7.29 -5.42
C ASP A 189 32.22 -7.51 -6.59
N VAL A 190 31.35 -8.52 -6.49
CA VAL A 190 30.45 -8.89 -7.60
C VAL A 190 29.20 -8.02 -7.59
N THR A 191 29.13 -7.11 -8.56
CA THR A 191 27.96 -6.24 -8.80
C THR A 191 27.11 -6.70 -9.97
N SER A 192 27.63 -7.54 -10.87
CA SER A 192 26.90 -8.18 -11.97
C SER A 192 27.52 -9.53 -12.32
N GLY A 193 26.71 -10.48 -12.78
CA GLY A 193 27.16 -11.84 -13.07
C GLY A 193 26.00 -12.83 -13.30
N PRO A 194 26.26 -14.14 -13.34
CA PRO A 194 25.20 -15.16 -13.33
C PRO A 194 24.49 -15.17 -11.97
N ALA A 195 23.21 -15.53 -11.95
CA ALA A 195 22.42 -15.61 -10.73
C ALA A 195 23.10 -16.52 -9.68
N PRO A 196 23.11 -16.16 -8.38
CA PRO A 196 23.74 -16.97 -7.35
C PRO A 196 23.13 -18.38 -7.30
N ALA A 197 23.92 -19.41 -7.61
CA ALA A 197 23.44 -20.79 -7.71
C ALA A 197 22.74 -21.25 -6.41
N ALA A 198 23.34 -20.96 -5.24
CA ALA A 198 22.76 -21.31 -3.95
C ALA A 198 21.37 -20.67 -3.70
N VAL A 199 21.16 -19.44 -4.17
CA VAL A 199 19.87 -18.74 -4.05
C VAL A 199 18.85 -19.33 -5.01
N VAL A 200 19.26 -19.57 -6.26
CA VAL A 200 18.43 -20.19 -7.29
C VAL A 200 17.97 -21.59 -6.87
N ASP A 201 18.87 -22.41 -6.33
CA ASP A 201 18.57 -23.75 -5.85
C ASP A 201 17.59 -23.70 -4.67
N ARG A 202 17.77 -22.76 -3.73
CA ARG A 202 16.82 -22.57 -2.63
C ARG A 202 15.45 -22.15 -3.14
N LEU A 203 15.37 -21.22 -4.10
CA LEU A 203 14.11 -20.77 -4.72
C LEU A 203 13.41 -21.93 -5.44
N LYS A 204 14.16 -22.76 -6.17
CA LYS A 204 13.65 -23.97 -6.83
C LYS A 204 13.05 -24.98 -5.85
N ILE A 205 13.68 -25.16 -4.69
CA ILE A 205 13.16 -26.04 -3.62
C ILE A 205 11.87 -25.47 -3.02
N ILE A 206 11.80 -24.16 -2.82
CA ILE A 206 10.64 -23.47 -2.21
C ILE A 206 9.43 -23.52 -3.15
N TYR A 207 9.58 -23.03 -4.38
CA TYR A 207 8.47 -22.89 -5.33
C TYR A 207 8.09 -24.22 -6.01
N GLY A 208 9.02 -25.17 -6.09
CA GLY A 208 8.82 -26.48 -6.72
C GLY A 208 9.08 -26.46 -8.23
N GLU A 209 9.03 -27.66 -8.82
CA GLU A 209 9.46 -27.95 -10.19
C GLU A 209 8.75 -27.12 -11.26
N GLN A 210 7.47 -26.83 -11.04
CA GLN A 210 6.65 -26.03 -11.96
C GLN A 210 7.19 -24.62 -12.23
N TYR A 211 8.02 -24.06 -11.33
CA TYR A 211 8.60 -22.73 -11.47
C TYR A 211 10.08 -22.74 -11.83
N HIS A 212 10.70 -23.91 -12.06
CA HIS A 212 12.14 -23.99 -12.33
C HIS A 212 12.54 -23.20 -13.58
N ALA A 213 11.82 -23.37 -14.68
CA ALA A 213 12.09 -22.66 -15.92
C ALA A 213 11.98 -21.13 -15.77
N GLU A 214 10.98 -20.66 -15.01
CA GLU A 214 10.79 -19.22 -14.75
C GLU A 214 11.88 -18.64 -13.84
N ILE A 215 12.38 -19.42 -12.89
CA ILE A 215 13.47 -18.99 -11.99
C ILE A 215 14.80 -18.95 -12.76
N GLU A 216 15.08 -19.94 -13.60
CA GLU A 216 16.29 -20.00 -14.42
C GLU A 216 16.34 -18.92 -15.51
N ALA A 217 15.19 -18.52 -16.04
CA ALA A 217 15.09 -17.46 -17.04
C ALA A 217 15.36 -16.05 -16.49
N ARG A 218 15.41 -15.87 -15.16
CA ARG A 218 15.61 -14.55 -14.54
C ARG A 218 17.07 -14.13 -14.56
N SER A 219 17.29 -12.84 -14.78
CA SER A 219 18.62 -12.25 -14.66
C SER A 219 19.06 -12.13 -13.19
N PHE A 220 20.35 -11.89 -12.99
CA PHE A 220 20.93 -11.64 -11.66
C PHE A 220 20.21 -10.53 -10.88
N ASP A 221 19.98 -9.39 -11.53
CA ASP A 221 19.29 -8.25 -10.91
C ASP A 221 17.86 -8.63 -10.49
N GLN A 222 17.15 -9.40 -11.33
CA GLN A 222 15.79 -9.85 -11.06
C GLN A 222 15.74 -10.83 -9.88
N ILE A 223 16.73 -11.72 -9.74
CA ILE A 223 16.82 -12.63 -8.60
C ILE A 223 17.11 -11.86 -7.32
N ILE A 224 18.03 -10.90 -7.34
CA ILE A 224 18.31 -10.06 -6.16
C ILE A 224 17.09 -9.24 -5.75
N GLU A 225 16.40 -8.63 -6.72
CA GLU A 225 15.15 -7.90 -6.45
C GLU A 225 14.09 -8.82 -5.85
N MET A 226 13.92 -10.03 -6.41
CA MET A 226 13.00 -11.03 -5.91
C MET A 226 13.32 -11.40 -4.46
N VAL A 227 14.58 -11.68 -4.11
CA VAL A 227 14.97 -11.95 -2.73
C VAL A 227 14.71 -10.74 -1.82
N GLY A 228 14.94 -9.53 -2.32
CA GLY A 228 14.61 -8.29 -1.60
C GLY A 228 13.14 -8.21 -1.19
N VAL A 229 12.24 -8.67 -2.05
CA VAL A 229 10.80 -8.76 -1.76
C VAL A 229 10.49 -9.92 -0.80
N LEU A 230 11.13 -11.07 -0.97
CA LEU A 230 10.89 -12.28 -0.17
C LEU A 230 11.55 -12.25 1.23
N LYS A 231 12.38 -11.25 1.53
CA LYS A 231 13.10 -11.11 2.81
C LYS A 231 12.18 -11.22 4.02
N ASN A 232 10.97 -10.69 3.94
CA ASN A 232 10.01 -10.69 5.04
C ASN A 232 9.16 -11.97 5.13
N GLY A 233 9.29 -12.86 4.15
CA GLY A 233 8.56 -14.12 4.05
C GLY A 233 8.08 -14.37 2.63
N VAL A 234 7.95 -15.64 2.26
CA VAL A 234 7.47 -16.05 0.94
C VAL A 234 5.94 -15.97 0.91
N PRO A 235 5.32 -15.12 0.06
CA PRO A 235 3.87 -15.02 0.00
C PRO A 235 3.25 -16.35 -0.43
N MET A 236 2.29 -16.83 0.37
CA MET A 236 1.56 -18.06 0.09
C MET A 236 0.15 -17.73 -0.40
N ALA A 237 -0.32 -18.45 -1.43
CA ALA A 237 -1.67 -18.36 -1.93
C ALA A 237 -2.43 -19.65 -1.62
N THR A 238 -3.57 -19.53 -0.94
CA THR A 238 -4.50 -20.62 -0.72
C THR A 238 -5.88 -20.22 -1.26
N PRO A 239 -6.44 -20.92 -2.26
CA PRO A 239 -7.81 -20.70 -2.71
C PRO A 239 -8.82 -20.91 -1.59
N VAL A 240 -10.02 -20.36 -1.76
CA VAL A 240 -11.07 -20.38 -0.72
C VAL A 240 -11.66 -21.78 -0.52
N PHE A 241 -11.86 -22.55 -1.60
CA PHE A 241 -12.52 -23.86 -1.56
C PHE A 241 -11.61 -25.06 -1.86
N ASP A 242 -10.48 -24.83 -2.53
CA ASP A 242 -9.47 -25.86 -2.83
C ASP A 242 -8.10 -25.37 -2.35
N GLY A 243 -8.02 -25.20 -1.03
CA GLY A 243 -6.87 -24.63 -0.33
C GLY A 243 -5.83 -25.66 0.09
N ALA A 244 -4.76 -25.17 0.71
CA ALA A 244 -3.73 -26.00 1.31
C ALA A 244 -4.33 -26.95 2.37
N ARG A 245 -3.92 -28.21 2.34
CA ARG A 245 -4.29 -29.22 3.34
C ARG A 245 -3.29 -29.20 4.49
N GLU A 246 -3.64 -29.85 5.59
CA GLU A 246 -2.77 -29.97 6.76
C GLU A 246 -1.40 -30.55 6.40
N ALA A 247 -1.36 -31.62 5.60
CA ALA A 247 -0.12 -32.23 5.12
C ALA A 247 0.76 -31.25 4.32
N ASP A 248 0.16 -30.34 3.55
CA ASP A 248 0.89 -29.32 2.79
C ASP A 248 1.52 -28.29 3.73
N VAL A 249 0.79 -27.89 4.78
CA VAL A 249 1.30 -26.95 5.81
C VAL A 249 2.45 -27.59 6.59
N ALA A 250 2.30 -28.85 7.04
CA ALA A 250 3.36 -29.58 7.72
C ALA A 250 4.61 -29.74 6.83
N TYR A 251 4.41 -30.05 5.54
CA TYR A 251 5.49 -30.12 4.56
C TYR A 251 6.23 -28.78 4.40
N MET A 252 5.51 -27.66 4.37
CA MET A 252 6.11 -26.33 4.29
C MET A 252 6.87 -25.96 5.58
N LEU A 253 6.35 -26.31 6.75
CA LEU A 253 7.07 -26.15 8.03
C LEU A 253 8.39 -26.94 8.03
N ARG A 254 8.34 -28.21 7.60
CA ARG A 254 9.53 -29.06 7.46
C ARG A 254 10.55 -28.45 6.50
N LYS A 255 10.12 -27.94 5.34
CA LYS A 255 11.00 -27.22 4.39
C LYS A 255 11.65 -25.99 5.02
N ALA A 256 10.92 -25.28 5.86
CA ALA A 256 11.41 -24.13 6.59
C ALA A 256 12.38 -24.48 7.74
N GLY A 257 12.58 -25.77 8.03
CA GLY A 257 13.41 -26.24 9.15
C GLY A 257 12.71 -26.11 10.50
N LEU A 258 11.37 -26.09 10.50
CA LEU A 258 10.53 -25.91 11.68
C LEU A 258 9.82 -27.23 12.04
N ASP A 259 9.41 -27.36 13.30
CA ASP A 259 8.62 -28.49 13.77
C ASP A 259 7.25 -28.55 13.08
N GLU A 260 6.83 -29.73 12.64
CA GLU A 260 5.58 -29.95 11.90
C GLU A 260 4.32 -29.62 12.72
N SER A 261 4.41 -29.68 14.05
CA SER A 261 3.32 -29.27 14.94
C SER A 261 3.07 -27.76 14.92
N GLY A 262 4.03 -26.95 14.45
CA GLY A 262 4.00 -25.49 14.54
C GLY A 262 4.13 -24.95 15.97
N GLN A 263 4.48 -25.81 16.93
CA GLN A 263 4.70 -25.44 18.33
C GLN A 263 6.18 -25.35 18.65
N VAL A 264 6.55 -24.31 19.39
CA VAL A 264 7.94 -24.02 19.75
C VAL A 264 8.07 -23.83 21.27
N GLU A 265 9.29 -23.97 21.76
CA GLU A 265 9.63 -23.60 23.12
C GLU A 265 9.71 -22.08 23.22
N LEU A 266 9.16 -21.55 24.30
CA LEU A 266 9.03 -20.12 24.54
C LEU A 266 9.48 -19.85 25.98
N PHE A 267 10.06 -18.68 26.19
CA PHE A 267 10.59 -18.24 27.48
C PHE A 267 9.84 -16.99 27.95
N ASP A 268 9.61 -16.87 29.25
CA ASP A 268 9.00 -15.69 29.85
C ASP A 268 10.01 -14.52 29.84
N GLY A 269 9.67 -13.40 29.21
CA GLY A 269 10.53 -12.21 29.17
C GLY A 269 10.83 -11.61 30.54
N ARG A 270 9.98 -11.86 31.55
CA ARG A 270 10.14 -11.28 32.89
C ARG A 270 11.06 -12.09 33.79
N THR A 271 11.00 -13.41 33.73
CA THR A 271 11.79 -14.29 34.59
C THR A 271 12.93 -14.96 33.86
N GLY A 272 12.82 -15.14 32.54
CA GLY A 272 13.72 -15.94 31.72
C GLY A 272 13.42 -17.43 31.74
N ASP A 273 12.42 -17.88 32.50
CA ASP A 273 12.08 -19.30 32.61
C ASP A 273 11.36 -19.79 31.37
N GLN A 274 11.60 -21.05 31.01
CA GLN A 274 10.89 -21.74 29.94
C GLN A 274 9.45 -22.06 30.38
N PHE A 275 8.47 -21.91 29.47
CA PHE A 275 7.10 -22.37 29.72
C PHE A 275 7.01 -23.90 29.78
N ASP A 276 6.13 -24.41 30.64
CA ASP A 276 5.92 -25.86 30.84
C ASP A 276 5.51 -26.64 29.58
N ARG A 277 4.90 -25.96 28.60
CA ARG A 277 4.39 -26.55 27.36
C ARG A 277 4.80 -25.71 26.17
N LYS A 278 5.07 -26.38 25.05
CA LYS A 278 5.28 -25.73 23.77
C LYS A 278 4.04 -24.93 23.36
N VAL A 279 4.29 -23.78 22.73
CA VAL A 279 3.25 -22.82 22.35
C VAL A 279 3.25 -22.69 20.83
N THR A 280 2.06 -22.59 20.23
CA THR A 280 1.94 -22.26 18.81
C THR A 280 2.39 -20.82 18.58
N VAL A 281 3.46 -20.65 17.79
CA VAL A 281 3.97 -19.35 17.37
C VAL A 281 3.95 -19.29 15.84
N GLY A 282 3.61 -18.13 15.30
CA GLY A 282 3.60 -17.94 13.86
C GLY A 282 3.18 -16.54 13.46
N TYR A 283 2.95 -16.34 12.17
CA TYR A 283 2.50 -15.07 11.62
C TYR A 283 1.03 -15.14 11.23
N ILE A 284 0.23 -14.28 11.86
CA ILE A 284 -1.19 -14.11 11.55
C ILE A 284 -1.44 -12.69 11.07
N TYR A 285 -2.29 -12.51 10.06
CA TYR A 285 -2.59 -11.19 9.52
C TYR A 285 -3.64 -10.45 10.38
N MET A 286 -3.20 -9.40 11.07
CA MET A 286 -4.02 -8.58 11.95
C MET A 286 -4.40 -7.23 11.31
N LEU A 287 -5.67 -6.85 11.44
CA LEU A 287 -6.26 -5.63 10.91
C LEU A 287 -6.62 -4.67 12.05
N LYS A 288 -6.32 -3.38 11.85
CA LYS A 288 -6.84 -2.31 12.71
C LYS A 288 -8.23 -1.91 12.23
N LEU A 289 -9.23 -1.97 13.11
CA LEU A 289 -10.57 -1.51 12.78
C LEU A 289 -10.69 0.01 12.99
N HIS A 290 -11.60 0.64 12.24
CA HIS A 290 -11.94 2.06 12.42
C HIS A 290 -12.65 2.36 13.77
N HIS A 291 -12.79 1.37 14.65
CA HIS A 291 -13.39 1.54 15.97
C HIS A 291 -12.31 1.99 16.97
N LEU A 292 -11.96 3.27 16.89
CA LEU A 292 -10.93 3.89 17.71
C LEU A 292 -11.48 4.29 19.08
N VAL A 293 -10.64 4.21 20.11
CA VAL A 293 -11.05 4.57 21.47
C VAL A 293 -11.31 6.07 21.63
N ASP A 294 -10.49 6.91 20.98
CA ASP A 294 -10.63 8.38 21.02
C ASP A 294 -11.99 8.87 20.53
N ASP A 295 -12.57 8.17 19.56
CA ASP A 295 -13.88 8.53 19.02
C ASP A 295 -15.01 8.15 19.99
N LYS A 296 -14.77 7.19 20.89
CA LYS A 296 -15.75 6.66 21.84
C LYS A 296 -15.72 7.30 23.22
N ILE A 297 -14.53 7.68 23.72
CA ILE A 297 -14.43 8.33 25.02
C ILE A 297 -15.12 9.70 24.94
N HIS A 298 -16.04 9.93 25.87
CA HIS A 298 -16.77 11.17 26.05
C HIS A 298 -17.20 11.29 27.50
N ALA A 299 -17.01 12.47 28.09
CA ALA A 299 -17.44 12.78 29.43
C ALA A 299 -17.88 14.24 29.49
N ARG A 300 -18.79 14.54 30.41
CA ARG A 300 -19.24 15.91 30.69
C ARG A 300 -19.60 16.08 32.15
N SER A 301 -19.46 17.31 32.64
CA SER A 301 -20.04 17.76 33.90
C SER A 301 -21.31 18.58 33.63
N ILE A 302 -21.18 19.67 32.87
CA ILE A 302 -22.26 20.59 32.48
C ILE A 302 -22.18 20.81 30.96
N GLY A 303 -23.30 21.17 30.33
CA GLY A 303 -23.40 21.36 28.89
C GLY A 303 -24.79 21.84 28.48
N PRO A 304 -25.08 21.96 27.18
CA PRO A 304 -26.34 22.51 26.69
C PRO A 304 -27.54 21.63 27.01
N TYR A 305 -28.70 22.27 27.07
CA TYR A 305 -30.00 21.68 27.37
C TYR A 305 -30.99 21.91 26.22
N SER A 306 -31.92 20.98 26.07
CA SER A 306 -33.07 21.12 25.19
C SER A 306 -33.99 22.21 25.70
N LEU A 307 -34.42 23.12 24.83
CA LEU A 307 -35.37 24.19 25.19
C LEU A 307 -36.74 23.64 25.60
N VAL A 308 -37.13 22.48 25.09
CA VAL A 308 -38.46 21.89 25.32
C VAL A 308 -38.50 21.14 26.64
N THR A 309 -37.57 20.20 26.84
CA THR A 309 -37.60 19.28 27.99
C THR A 309 -36.71 19.71 29.14
N GLN A 310 -35.86 20.73 28.93
CA GLN A 310 -34.83 21.15 29.87
C GLN A 310 -33.91 19.99 30.31
N GLN A 311 -33.77 18.97 29.46
CA GLN A 311 -32.84 17.86 29.66
C GLN A 311 -31.54 18.12 28.88
N PRO A 312 -30.39 17.59 29.34
CA PRO A 312 -29.15 17.62 28.58
C PRO A 312 -29.33 17.09 27.15
N LEU A 313 -28.65 17.69 26.17
CA LEU A 313 -28.63 17.16 24.81
C LEU A 313 -28.01 15.76 24.73
N GLY A 314 -28.25 15.04 23.63
CA GLY A 314 -27.70 13.71 23.39
C GLY A 314 -26.51 13.72 22.42
N GLY A 315 -25.58 12.79 22.60
CA GLY A 315 -24.49 12.53 21.66
C GLY A 315 -23.23 13.40 21.86
N LYS A 316 -22.07 12.82 21.54
CA LYS A 316 -20.74 13.43 21.75
C LYS A 316 -20.58 14.80 21.08
N ALA A 317 -21.08 14.94 19.85
CA ALA A 317 -20.94 16.17 19.05
C ALA A 317 -21.59 17.40 19.69
N GLN A 318 -22.63 17.20 20.50
CA GLN A 318 -23.36 18.28 21.18
C GLN A 318 -22.93 18.43 22.65
N PHE A 319 -21.80 17.85 23.03
CA PHE A 319 -21.42 17.66 24.43
C PHE A 319 -22.56 17.03 25.23
N GLY A 320 -23.25 16.04 24.67
CA GLY A 320 -24.46 15.46 25.26
C GLY A 320 -24.21 14.56 26.46
N GLY A 321 -25.24 14.32 27.26
CA GLY A 321 -25.24 13.37 28.38
C GLY A 321 -25.48 11.93 27.94
N GLN A 322 -25.09 11.00 28.81
CA GLN A 322 -25.50 9.60 28.66
C GLN A 322 -26.95 9.45 29.07
N ARG A 323 -27.72 8.69 28.29
CA ARG A 323 -29.10 8.37 28.65
C ARG A 323 -29.08 7.39 29.84
N PHE A 324 -29.67 7.82 30.96
CA PHE A 324 -30.06 6.92 32.03
C PHE A 324 -31.43 6.35 31.69
N GLY A 325 -31.50 5.06 31.38
CA GLY A 325 -32.70 4.40 30.91
C GLY A 325 -33.57 3.87 32.05
N GLU A 326 -34.70 3.29 31.67
CA GLU A 326 -35.69 2.76 32.60
C GLU A 326 -35.14 1.56 33.39
N MET A 327 -34.39 0.67 32.73
CA MET A 327 -33.80 -0.50 33.40
C MET A 327 -32.74 -0.11 34.42
N GLU A 328 -31.98 0.96 34.16
CA GLU A 328 -31.03 1.49 35.14
C GLU A 328 -31.74 2.09 36.37
N VAL A 329 -32.91 2.71 36.20
CA VAL A 329 -33.76 3.16 37.32
C VAL A 329 -34.26 1.98 38.15
N TRP A 330 -34.75 0.91 37.51
CA TRP A 330 -35.19 -0.29 38.23
C TRP A 330 -34.06 -0.93 39.03
N ALA A 331 -32.83 -0.92 38.49
CA ALA A 331 -31.67 -1.38 39.23
C ALA A 331 -31.46 -0.56 40.52
N LEU A 332 -31.53 0.78 40.45
CA LEU A 332 -31.41 1.63 41.66
C LEU A 332 -32.53 1.40 42.67
N GLN A 333 -33.77 1.23 42.20
CA GLN A 333 -34.91 0.91 43.05
C GLN A 333 -34.72 -0.42 43.78
N ALA A 334 -34.20 -1.44 43.11
CA ALA A 334 -33.92 -2.74 43.71
C ALA A 334 -32.87 -2.64 44.84
N TYR A 335 -31.92 -1.72 44.74
CA TYR A 335 -30.96 -1.43 45.80
C TYR A 335 -31.51 -0.52 46.92
N GLY A 336 -32.74 0.00 46.79
CA GLY A 336 -33.30 0.97 47.74
C GLY A 336 -32.60 2.32 47.72
N ALA A 337 -31.88 2.65 46.63
CA ALA A 337 -31.09 3.86 46.51
C ALA A 337 -31.97 5.10 46.22
N ALA A 338 -32.75 5.55 47.22
CA ALA A 338 -33.72 6.63 47.04
C ALA A 338 -33.11 8.03 46.85
N TYR A 339 -31.87 8.25 47.29
CA TYR A 339 -31.17 9.54 47.23
C TYR A 339 -29.99 9.58 46.25
N THR A 340 -29.71 8.47 45.56
CA THR A 340 -28.68 8.37 44.51
C THR A 340 -29.28 8.74 43.17
#